data_AF-A0A244E7N9-F1
#
_entry.id   AF-A0A244E7N9-F1
#
_cell.length_a   1.000
_cell.length_b   1.000
_cell.length_c   1.000
_cell.angle_alpha   90.00
_cell.angle_beta   90.00
_cell.angle_gamma   90.00
#
_symmetry.space_group_name_H-M   'P 1'
#
loop_
_entity.id
_entity.type
_entity.pdbx_description
1 polymer ?
#
loop_
_entity_poly.entity_id
_entity_poly.type
_entity_poly.pdbx_seq_one_letter_code
_entity_poly.pdbx_strand_id
1 'polypeptide(L)' 'MITKIQLNDEQWKTLQALLEAHTKRRPTDSIKVSDRLRSNGFVAADRQGRKFLTEQGLARLNQGR' A
#
# COMPACT_ATOMS: atom_id res chain seq x y z
N MET A 1 -19.52 9.06 -1.95
CA MET A 1 -19.51 8.10 -3.07
C MET A 1 -18.17 7.39 -3.05
N ILE A 2 -18.10 6.15 -2.55
CA ILE A 2 -16.84 5.41 -2.45
C ILE A 2 -16.54 4.87 -3.86
N THR A 3 -15.74 5.59 -4.61
CA THR A 3 -15.23 5.14 -5.91
C THR A 3 -14.44 3.85 -5.67
N LYS A 4 -15.02 2.70 -6.08
CA LYS A 4 -14.35 1.39 -6.07
C LYS A 4 -13.15 1.49 -7.02
N ILE A 5 -11.99 1.82 -6.48
CA ILE A 5 -10.76 1.82 -7.25
C ILE A 5 -10.36 0.37 -7.52
N GLN A 6 -10.38 0.01 -8.80
CA GLN A 6 -9.69 -1.17 -9.27
C GLN A 6 -8.19 -0.91 -9.16
N LEU A 7 -7.54 -1.75 -8.36
CA LEU A 7 -6.10 -1.77 -8.27
C LEU A 7 -5.58 -2.58 -9.45
N ASN A 8 -4.63 -2.01 -10.19
CA ASN A 8 -3.91 -2.74 -11.23
C ASN A 8 -2.96 -3.76 -10.58
N ASP A 9 -2.48 -4.72 -11.37
CA ASP A 9 -1.61 -5.80 -10.88
C ASP A 9 -0.35 -5.27 -10.16
N GLU A 10 0.27 -4.22 -10.72
CA GLU A 10 1.43 -3.56 -10.10
C GLU A 10 1.09 -2.88 -8.76
N GLN A 11 -0.08 -2.25 -8.67
CA GLN A 11 -0.53 -1.60 -7.44
C GLN A 11 -0.85 -2.63 -6.37
N TRP A 12 -1.51 -3.72 -6.75
CA TRP A 12 -1.79 -4.85 -5.86
C TRP A 12 -0.50 -5.49 -5.34
N LYS A 13 0.47 -5.77 -6.22
CA LYS A 13 1.81 -6.26 -5.84
C LYS A 13 2.54 -5.31 -4.90
N THR A 14 2.41 -4.00 -5.11
CA THR A 14 2.99 -2.98 -4.22
C THR A 14 2.41 -3.06 -2.81
N LEU A 15 1.07 -3.21 -2.69
CA LEU A 15 0.43 -3.39 -1.38
C LEU A 15 0.90 -4.69 -0.71
N GLN A 16 0.96 -5.80 -1.44
CA GLN A 16 1.47 -7.07 -0.90
C GLN A 16 2.94 -6.97 -0.45
N ALA A 17 3.79 -6.29 -1.24
CA ALA A 17 5.19 -6.07 -0.89
C ALA A 17 5.34 -5.22 0.38
N LEU A 18 4.49 -4.19 0.56
CA LEU A 18 4.48 -3.39 1.79
C LEU A 18 4.04 -4.21 3.00
N LEU A 19 3.01 -5.05 2.86
CA LEU A 19 2.57 -5.94 3.94
C LEU A 19 3.68 -6.91 4.32
N GLU A 20 4.30 -7.55 3.33
CA GLU A 20 5.37 -8.51 3.56
C GLU A 20 6.60 -7.83 4.20
N ALA A 21 6.97 -6.64 3.71
CA ALA A 21 8.06 -5.87 4.29
C ALA A 21 7.76 -5.47 5.74
N HIS A 22 6.52 -5.09 6.05
CA HIS A 22 6.11 -4.80 7.42
C HIS A 22 6.22 -6.05 8.32
N THR A 23 5.69 -7.20 7.89
CA THR A 23 5.77 -8.48 8.60
C THR A 23 7.22 -8.92 8.80
N LYS A 24 8.08 -8.76 7.79
CA LYS A 24 9.51 -9.11 7.85
C LYS A 24 10.38 -8.00 8.44
N ARG A 25 9.80 -6.88 8.91
CA ARG A 25 10.50 -5.67 9.40
C ARG A 25 11.60 -5.19 8.45
N ARG A 26 11.37 -5.32 7.14
CA ARG A 26 12.29 -4.88 6.09
C ARG A 26 12.08 -3.40 5.76
N PRO A 27 13.15 -2.70 5.36
CA PRO A 27 13.03 -1.33 4.89
C PRO A 27 12.13 -1.27 3.65
N THR A 28 11.18 -0.33 3.65
CA THR A 28 10.26 -0.08 2.53
C THR A 28 10.76 1.02 1.59
N ASP A 29 12.00 1.47 1.78
CA ASP A 29 12.61 2.57 1.01
C ASP A 29 12.70 2.24 -0.49
N SER A 30 13.13 1.02 -0.82
CA SER A 30 13.19 0.51 -2.19
C SER A 30 11.82 0.25 -2.84
N ILE A 31 10.73 0.25 -2.06
CA ILE A 31 9.38 0.01 -2.61
C ILE A 31 8.90 1.29 -3.28
N LYS A 32 8.72 1.24 -4.60
CA LYS A 32 8.11 2.33 -5.37
C LYS A 32 6.61 2.29 -5.18
N VAL A 33 6.09 3.27 -4.45
CA VAL A 33 4.65 3.45 -4.25
C VAL A 33 4.12 4.36 -5.35
N SER A 34 3.13 3.89 -6.09
CA SER A 34 2.44 4.71 -7.08
C SER A 34 1.73 5.88 -6.40
N ASP A 35 1.78 7.07 -6.99
CA ASP A 35 1.09 8.25 -6.44
C ASP A 35 -0.40 7.99 -6.24
N ARG A 36 -1.03 7.22 -7.14
CA ARG A 36 -2.42 6.74 -6.97
C ARG A 36 -2.66 6.00 -5.64
N LEU A 37 -1.75 5.14 -5.20
CA LEU A 37 -1.94 4.42 -3.93
C LEU A 37 -1.93 5.37 -2.74
N ARG A 38 -1.07 6.40 -2.80
CA ARG A 38 -0.98 7.46 -1.80
C ARG A 38 -2.19 8.39 -1.83
N SER A 39 -2.55 8.87 -3.01
CA SER A 39 -3.68 9.79 -3.24
C SER A 39 -5.04 9.17 -2.91
N ASN A 40 -5.14 7.84 -2.95
CA ASN A 40 -6.35 7.12 -2.53
C ASN A 40 -6.30 6.61 -1.09
N GLY A 41 -5.28 7.01 -0.34
CA GLY A 41 -5.18 6.69 1.08
C GLY A 41 -4.87 5.23 1.38
N PHE A 42 -4.42 4.41 0.42
CA PHE A 42 -4.03 3.00 0.65
C PHE A 42 -2.64 2.87 1.27
N VAL A 43 -1.75 3.83 1.00
CA VAL A 43 -0.36 3.84 1.49
C VAL A 43 -0.03 5.22 2.04
N ALA A 44 0.60 5.24 3.21
CA ALA A 44 1.12 6.44 3.85
C ALA A 44 2.64 6.32 4.06
N ALA A 45 3.28 7.45 4.33
CA ALA A 45 4.69 7.50 4.70
C ALA A 45 4.81 8.15 6.08
N ASP A 46 5.66 7.57 6.94
CA ASP A 46 5.92 8.13 8.26
C ASP A 46 6.89 9.32 8.16
N ARG A 47 7.13 10.04 9.27
CA ARG A 47 8.13 11.13 9.35
C ARG A 47 9.54 10.69 8.92
N GLN A 48 9.86 9.41 9.04
CA GLN A 48 11.13 8.83 8.57
C GLN A 48 11.14 8.47 7.07
N GLY A 49 10.07 8.77 6.31
CA GLY A 49 9.94 8.40 4.90
C GLY A 49 9.61 6.92 4.65
N ARG A 50 9.44 6.13 5.71
CA ARG A 50 9.06 4.71 5.63
C ARG A 50 7.63 4.61 5.14
N LYS A 51 7.42 3.93 4.01
CA LYS A 51 6.10 3.66 3.46
C LYS A 51 5.44 2.50 4.22
N PHE A 52 4.17 2.64 4.55
CA PHE A 52 3.38 1.63 5.23
C PHE A 52 1.95 1.61 4.70
N LEU A 53 1.28 0.46 4.84
CA LEU A 53 -0.12 0.31 4.51
C LEU A 53 -0.99 1.02 5.55
N THR A 54 -1.94 1.80 5.07
CA THR A 54 -3.02 2.31 5.93
C THR A 54 -4.05 1.22 6.20
N GLU A 55 -4.98 1.50 7.10
CA GLU A 55 -6.14 0.62 7.34
C GLU A 55 -6.94 0.36 6.05
N GLN A 56 -7.07 1.36 5.17
CA GLN A 56 -7.75 1.18 3.88
C GLN A 56 -6.98 0.24 2.94
N GLY A 57 -5.65 0.37 2.87
CA GLY A 57 -4.82 -0.54 2.07
C GLY A 57 -4.87 -1.97 2.59
N LEU A 58 -4.87 -2.14 3.91
CA LEU A 58 -4.99 -3.43 4.59
C LEU A 58 -6.37 -4.07 4.37
N ALA A 59 -7.44 -3.30 4.57
CA ALA A 59 -8.81 -3.76 4.30
C ALA A 59 -8.96 -4.17 2.84
N ARG A 60 -8.40 -3.39 1.91
CA ARG A 60 -8.44 -3.69 0.48
C ARG A 60 -7.67 -4.95 0.12
N LEU A 61 -6.52 -5.20 0.75
CA LEU A 61 -5.77 -6.46 0.62
C LEU A 61 -6.58 -7.65 1.13
N ASN A 62 -7.27 -7.49 2.25
CA ASN A 62 -8.05 -8.55 2.89
C ASN A 62 -9.34 -8.88 2.11
N GLN A 63 -9.94 -7.89 1.43
CA GLN A 63 -11.11 -8.10 0.57
C GLN A 63 -10.79 -8.83 -0.76
N GLY A 64 -9.52 -9.11 -1.06
CA GLY A 64 -9.12 -9.65 -2.37
C GLY A 64 -9.18 -8.61 -3.48
N ARG A 65 -8.87 -8.99 -4.71
CA ARG A 65 -8.79 -8.10 -5.88
C ARG A 65 -10.16 -7.60 -6.33
#